data_AF-A0A1X0NU97-F1
#
_entry.id   AF-A0A1X0NU97-F1
#
_cell.length_a   1.000
_cell.length_b   1.000
_cell.length_c   1.000
_cell.angle_alpha   90.00
_cell.angle_beta   90.00
_cell.angle_gamma   90.00
#
_symmetry.space_group_name_H-M   'P 1'
#
loop_
_entity.id
_entity.type
_entity.pdbx_description
1 polymer ?
#
loop_
_entity_poly.entity_id
_entity_poly.type
_entity_poly.pdbx_seq_one_letter_code
_entity_poly.pdbx_strand_id
1 'polypeptide(L)'
;MRQTVLRRYKMPKNMGVAPRFDIWNEQYEPWQHMRRMARLVGTGFYIPPAWYSHFRMFPPIQHNFQQEKTLNPHNASEPTQDGSDTLSQERVALRDELARKSRLVASEGMRYYNIFWVRKPLDKMEKEYYDLKRKGVAHSVAIKKVLQTFYDDLSIKKRVASIQAEEAKLSGRFITMREATVVLNVLAQLHREQLTPHQVTLLAKEQQEATESGSGLSANVSRASTPSSAAEGEKGGVPLNMDEAFSADSLSNMLSGDRTEESENANKGTQYQVEVKPSGRDSVRQLQGKATDHTGTSGWYTGASPMYNDNA
;
A
#
# COMPACT_ATOMS: atom_id res chain seq x y z
N MET A 1 -39.91 23.88 75.48
CA MET A 1 -39.88 24.43 74.10
C MET A 1 -39.10 23.49 73.21
N ARG A 2 -39.74 22.78 72.27
CA ARG A 2 -39.08 21.92 71.27
C ARG A 2 -38.93 22.72 69.97
N GLN A 3 -37.69 23.00 69.55
CA GLN A 3 -37.39 23.60 68.25
C GLN A 3 -37.57 22.54 67.15
N THR A 4 -38.48 22.80 66.21
CA THR A 4 -38.69 21.99 65.02
C THR A 4 -37.65 22.37 63.96
N VAL A 5 -36.67 21.50 63.72
CA VAL A 5 -35.70 21.65 62.64
C VAL A 5 -36.38 21.34 61.31
N LEU A 6 -36.63 22.36 60.49
CA LEU A 6 -37.12 22.19 59.12
C LEU A 6 -36.04 21.52 58.26
N ARG A 7 -36.15 20.19 58.07
CA ARG A 7 -35.37 19.48 57.05
C ARG A 7 -35.80 19.97 55.66
N ARG A 8 -35.00 20.83 55.03
CA ARG A 8 -35.19 21.23 53.63
C ARG A 8 -34.99 20.01 52.73
N TYR A 9 -36.06 19.56 52.09
CA TYR A 9 -36.01 18.46 51.12
C TYR A 9 -35.32 18.94 49.84
N LYS A 10 -34.14 18.40 49.54
CA LYS A 10 -33.39 18.73 48.32
C LYS A 10 -34.06 18.07 47.13
N MET A 11 -34.65 18.87 46.23
CA MET A 11 -35.15 18.39 44.95
C MET A 11 -34.11 18.58 43.83
N PRO A 12 -34.14 17.72 42.79
CA PRO A 12 -33.36 17.96 41.57
C PRO A 12 -33.74 19.29 40.92
N LYS A 13 -32.74 19.99 40.35
CA LYS A 13 -32.89 21.37 39.85
C LYS A 13 -34.00 21.56 38.82
N ASN A 14 -34.22 20.57 37.95
CA ASN A 14 -35.12 20.69 36.79
C ASN A 14 -36.46 19.95 36.97
N MET A 15 -36.83 19.58 38.20
CA MET A 15 -38.10 18.86 38.43
C MET A 15 -39.34 19.62 37.95
N GLY A 16 -39.30 20.95 37.95
CA GLY A 16 -40.43 21.78 37.49
C GLY A 16 -40.72 21.68 35.99
N VAL A 17 -39.73 21.29 35.18
CA VAL A 17 -39.85 21.14 33.72
C VAL A 17 -39.53 19.72 33.25
N ALA A 18 -39.53 18.76 34.18
CA ALA A 18 -39.29 17.37 33.83
C ALA A 18 -40.40 16.86 32.91
N PRO A 19 -40.06 16.21 31.78
CA PRO A 19 -41.07 15.64 30.90
C PRO A 19 -41.78 14.49 31.60
N ARG A 20 -42.99 14.19 31.14
CA ARG A 20 -43.69 12.98 31.53
C ARG A 20 -43.14 11.81 30.72
N PHE A 21 -42.20 11.08 31.29
CA PHE A 21 -41.44 10.03 30.60
C PHE A 21 -42.31 8.94 29.97
N ASP A 22 -43.52 8.71 30.47
CA ASP A 22 -44.37 7.62 29.99
C ASP A 22 -45.26 8.03 28.79
N ILE A 23 -45.68 9.29 28.72
CA ILE A 23 -46.73 9.74 27.79
C ILE A 23 -46.30 10.86 26.83
N TRP A 24 -45.08 11.38 26.96
CA TRP A 24 -44.59 12.46 26.09
C TRP A 24 -44.62 12.10 24.60
N ASN A 25 -44.51 10.80 24.27
CA ASN A 25 -44.56 10.28 22.91
C ASN A 25 -45.95 10.33 22.27
N GLU A 26 -47.02 10.21 23.06
CA GLU A 26 -48.39 10.05 22.54
C GLU A 26 -48.79 11.19 21.62
N GLN A 27 -48.46 12.43 22.00
CA GLN A 27 -48.76 13.62 21.22
C GLN A 27 -48.17 13.57 19.80
N TYR A 28 -47.05 12.86 19.61
CA TYR A 28 -46.29 12.82 18.36
C TYR A 28 -46.55 11.54 17.55
N GLU A 29 -47.42 10.63 17.99
CA GLU A 29 -47.72 9.40 17.27
C GLU A 29 -48.39 9.67 15.90
N PRO A 30 -47.92 9.04 14.81
CA PRO A 30 -48.48 9.25 13.46
C PRO A 30 -49.98 8.91 13.38
N TRP A 31 -50.42 7.86 14.07
CA TRP A 31 -51.82 7.45 14.11
C TRP A 31 -52.74 8.51 14.74
N GLN A 32 -52.26 9.28 15.72
CA GLN A 32 -53.04 10.37 16.29
C GLN A 32 -53.23 11.51 15.29
N HIS A 33 -52.18 11.87 14.56
CA HIS A 33 -52.23 12.90 13.52
C HIS A 33 -53.13 12.49 12.36
N MET A 34 -53.06 11.23 11.92
CA MET A 34 -53.93 10.69 10.89
C MET A 34 -55.40 10.79 11.28
N ARG A 35 -55.77 10.42 12.50
CA ARG A 35 -57.16 10.52 13.01
C ARG A 35 -57.62 11.96 13.12
N ARG A 36 -56.78 12.85 13.66
CA ARG A 36 -57.10 14.29 13.81
C ARG A 36 -57.28 14.96 12.45
N MET A 37 -56.38 14.68 11.51
CA MET A 37 -56.43 15.24 10.15
C MET A 37 -57.62 14.68 9.37
N ALA A 38 -57.95 13.40 9.52
CA ALA A 38 -59.14 12.82 8.90
C ALA A 38 -60.43 13.52 9.35
N ARG A 39 -60.54 13.83 10.65
CA ARG A 39 -61.68 14.60 11.17
C ARG A 39 -61.69 16.02 10.62
N LEU A 40 -60.53 16.67 10.51
CA LEU A 40 -60.39 18.05 10.05
C LEU A 40 -60.75 18.17 8.55
N VAL A 41 -60.14 17.34 7.70
CA VAL A 41 -60.42 17.29 6.25
C VAL A 41 -61.85 16.83 5.99
N GLY A 42 -62.37 15.91 6.81
CA GLY A 42 -63.76 15.44 6.73
C GLY A 42 -64.82 16.52 6.97
N THR A 43 -64.44 17.68 7.52
CA THR A 43 -65.36 18.82 7.63
C THR A 43 -65.65 19.50 6.28
N GLY A 44 -64.82 19.28 5.26
CA GLY A 44 -64.91 19.95 3.96
C GLY A 44 -64.40 21.40 3.95
N PHE A 45 -64.10 21.98 5.11
CA PHE A 45 -63.61 23.36 5.25
C PHE A 45 -62.08 23.48 5.32
N TYR A 46 -61.37 22.35 5.28
CA TYR A 46 -59.91 22.32 5.33
C TYR A 46 -59.35 21.53 4.15
N ILE A 47 -58.51 22.18 3.33
CA ILE A 47 -57.86 21.55 2.18
C ILE A 47 -56.81 20.56 2.72
N PRO A 48 -56.86 19.27 2.35
CA PRO A 48 -55.93 18.27 2.86
C PRO A 48 -54.49 18.58 2.45
N PRO A 49 -53.53 18.49 3.39
CA PRO A 49 -52.12 18.64 3.05
C PRO A 49 -51.64 17.42 2.25
N ALA A 50 -50.60 17.60 1.45
CA ALA A 50 -50.09 16.56 0.54
C ALA A 50 -49.74 15.25 1.24
N TRP A 51 -49.14 15.32 2.44
CA TRP A 51 -48.80 14.13 3.22
C TRP A 51 -50.05 13.32 3.61
N TYR A 52 -51.16 13.97 3.96
CA TYR A 52 -52.37 13.28 4.39
C TYR A 52 -52.99 12.49 3.24
N SER A 53 -53.01 13.05 2.03
CA SER A 53 -53.48 12.34 0.84
C SER A 53 -52.61 11.12 0.52
N HIS A 54 -51.30 11.22 0.70
CA HIS A 54 -50.38 10.08 0.52
C HIS A 54 -50.60 8.99 1.58
N PHE A 55 -50.57 9.34 2.87
CA PHE A 55 -50.74 8.40 3.98
C PHE A 55 -52.17 7.86 4.13
N ARG A 56 -53.16 8.49 3.48
CA ARG A 56 -54.51 7.92 3.36
C ARG A 56 -54.49 6.64 2.51
N MET A 57 -53.67 6.59 1.45
CA MET A 57 -53.51 5.40 0.61
C MET A 57 -52.52 4.41 1.23
N PHE A 58 -51.47 4.90 1.88
CA PHE A 58 -50.46 4.10 2.57
C PHE A 58 -50.44 4.42 4.07
N PRO A 59 -51.36 3.85 4.88
CA PRO A 59 -51.38 4.11 6.31
C PRO A 59 -50.10 3.59 6.99
N PRO A 60 -49.68 4.20 8.11
CA PRO A 60 -48.52 3.76 8.86
C PRO A 60 -48.73 2.35 9.45
N ILE A 61 -47.65 1.72 9.92
CA ILE A 61 -47.65 0.36 10.46
C ILE A 61 -48.50 0.28 11.74
N GLN A 62 -49.29 -0.79 11.90
CA GLN A 62 -50.26 -0.93 12.99
C GLN A 62 -49.66 -1.42 14.32
N HIS A 63 -48.73 -2.38 14.27
CA HIS A 63 -48.23 -3.08 15.47
C HIS A 63 -46.90 -2.52 16.01
N ASN A 64 -46.56 -1.29 15.64
CA ASN A 64 -45.38 -0.60 16.18
C ASN A 64 -45.77 0.17 17.45
N PHE A 65 -45.61 -0.49 18.60
CA PHE A 65 -45.88 0.10 19.92
C PHE A 65 -44.59 0.53 20.60
N GLN A 66 -44.62 1.73 21.18
CA GLN A 66 -43.49 2.27 21.93
C GLN A 66 -43.16 1.41 23.17
N GLN A 67 -41.89 1.44 23.56
CA GLN A 67 -41.41 0.71 24.74
C GLN A 67 -42.10 1.22 26.01
N GLU A 68 -42.42 2.50 26.10
CA GLU A 68 -43.12 3.11 27.24
C GLU A 68 -44.52 2.53 27.47
N LYS A 69 -45.18 2.01 26.42
CA LYS A 69 -46.51 1.38 26.52
C LYS A 69 -46.44 -0.11 26.81
N THR A 70 -45.45 -0.80 26.24
CA THR A 70 -45.37 -2.28 26.29
C THR A 70 -44.42 -2.77 27.40
N LEU A 71 -43.54 -1.90 27.90
CA LEU A 71 -42.54 -2.16 28.95
C LEU A 71 -41.67 -3.40 28.68
N ASN A 72 -41.47 -3.76 27.41
CA ASN A 72 -40.67 -4.92 27.02
C ASN A 72 -39.46 -4.48 26.18
N PRO A 73 -38.23 -4.56 26.73
CA PRO A 73 -37.02 -4.21 25.98
C PRO A 73 -36.65 -5.21 24.88
N HIS A 74 -37.20 -6.44 24.90
CA HIS A 74 -36.91 -7.47 23.89
C HIS A 74 -37.88 -7.40 22.70
N ASN A 75 -38.87 -6.53 22.76
CA ASN A 75 -39.83 -6.36 21.68
C ASN A 75 -39.18 -5.56 20.54
N ALA A 76 -38.95 -6.20 19.39
CA ALA A 76 -38.56 -5.51 18.17
C ALA A 76 -39.80 -4.82 17.57
N SER A 77 -40.17 -3.67 18.14
CA SER A 77 -41.41 -2.95 17.80
C SER A 77 -41.39 -2.31 16.42
N GLU A 78 -40.21 -1.89 15.95
CA GLU A 78 -40.02 -1.14 14.71
C GLU A 78 -39.30 -2.02 13.67
N PRO A 79 -39.95 -2.38 12.55
CA PRO A 79 -39.30 -3.20 11.52
C PRO A 79 -38.14 -2.48 10.82
N THR A 80 -38.12 -1.15 10.85
CA THR A 80 -37.07 -0.33 10.22
C THR A 80 -35.79 -0.27 11.05
N GLN A 81 -35.92 -0.28 12.38
CA GLN A 81 -34.81 -0.09 13.33
C GLN A 81 -34.41 -1.40 14.00
N ASP A 82 -34.96 -2.53 13.55
CA ASP A 82 -34.57 -3.83 14.08
C ASP A 82 -33.09 -4.09 13.75
N GLY A 83 -32.29 -4.13 14.80
CA GLY A 83 -30.85 -4.43 14.76
C GLY A 83 -30.54 -5.87 15.16
N SER A 84 -31.52 -6.77 15.08
CA SER A 84 -31.33 -8.17 15.45
C SER A 84 -30.27 -8.86 14.59
N ASP A 85 -29.35 -9.57 15.25
CA ASP A 85 -28.32 -10.34 14.57
C ASP A 85 -28.97 -11.52 13.82
N THR A 86 -28.87 -11.51 12.49
CA THR A 86 -29.38 -12.60 11.63
C THR A 86 -28.51 -13.87 11.70
N LEU A 87 -27.30 -13.75 12.24
CA LEU A 87 -26.34 -14.85 12.35
C LEU A 87 -26.54 -15.60 13.67
N SER A 88 -26.74 -16.92 13.58
CA SER A 88 -26.78 -17.76 14.77
C SER A 88 -25.43 -17.75 15.50
N GLN A 89 -25.46 -17.98 16.82
CA GLN A 89 -24.24 -18.00 17.65
C GLN A 89 -23.18 -18.98 17.13
N GLU A 90 -23.60 -20.14 16.61
CA GLU A 90 -22.70 -21.12 16.00
C GLU A 90 -22.00 -20.58 14.75
N ARG A 91 -22.74 -19.85 13.90
CA ARG A 91 -22.19 -19.21 12.70
C ARG A 91 -21.25 -18.06 13.07
N VAL A 92 -21.61 -17.27 14.09
CA VAL A 92 -20.74 -16.22 14.61
C VAL A 92 -19.43 -16.81 15.12
N ALA A 93 -19.48 -17.88 15.92
CA ALA A 93 -18.29 -18.56 16.42
C ALA A 93 -17.42 -19.14 15.29
N LEU A 94 -18.03 -19.78 14.29
CA LEU A 94 -17.33 -20.30 13.12
C LEU A 94 -16.62 -19.19 12.33
N ARG A 95 -17.33 -18.10 12.04
CA ARG A 95 -16.78 -16.98 11.26
C ARG A 95 -15.69 -16.26 12.04
N ASP A 96 -15.86 -16.10 13.35
CA ASP A 96 -14.83 -15.55 14.24
C ASP A 96 -13.59 -16.45 14.27
N GLU A 97 -13.74 -17.77 14.36
CA GLU A 97 -12.61 -18.69 14.33
C GLU A 97 -11.85 -18.65 12.98
N LEU A 98 -12.57 -18.64 11.85
CA LEU A 98 -11.96 -18.50 10.52
C LEU A 98 -11.26 -17.15 10.35
N ALA A 99 -11.88 -16.07 10.82
CA ALA A 99 -11.33 -14.72 10.78
C ALA A 99 -10.08 -14.57 11.64
N ARG A 100 -10.07 -15.13 12.86
CA ARG A 100 -8.91 -15.12 13.75
C ARG A 100 -7.74 -15.93 13.20
N LYS A 101 -8.03 -17.09 12.59
CA LYS A 101 -6.99 -17.92 11.95
C LYS A 101 -6.41 -17.27 10.69
N SER A 102 -7.18 -16.42 10.02
CA SER A 102 -6.75 -15.76 8.78
C SER A 102 -7.31 -14.35 8.65
N ARG A 103 -6.54 -13.35 9.11
CA ARG A 103 -6.92 -11.93 8.98
C ARG A 103 -7.16 -11.50 7.53
N LEU A 104 -6.44 -12.12 6.58
CA LEU A 104 -6.63 -11.85 5.15
C LEU A 104 -8.06 -12.17 4.70
N VAL A 105 -8.57 -13.34 5.07
CA VAL A 105 -9.96 -13.76 4.77
C VAL A 105 -10.97 -12.79 5.37
N ALA A 106 -10.73 -12.32 6.59
CA ALA A 106 -11.63 -11.38 7.26
C ALA A 106 -11.64 -10.00 6.58
N SER A 107 -10.48 -9.54 6.10
CA SER A 107 -10.35 -8.23 5.45
C SER A 107 -10.77 -8.21 3.99
N GLU A 108 -10.79 -9.37 3.34
CA GLU A 108 -11.09 -9.47 1.91
C GLU A 108 -12.59 -9.23 1.64
N GLY A 109 -12.88 -8.24 0.80
CA GLY A 109 -14.24 -7.78 0.50
C GLY A 109 -14.76 -6.66 1.41
N MET A 110 -14.06 -6.33 2.50
CA MET A 110 -14.48 -5.26 3.44
C MET A 110 -13.31 -4.38 3.94
N ARG A 111 -12.20 -4.29 3.20
CA ARG A 111 -10.96 -3.66 3.67
C ARG A 111 -11.09 -2.17 4.03
N TYR A 112 -11.90 -1.42 3.27
CA TYR A 112 -12.14 0.01 3.49
C TYR A 112 -13.61 0.30 3.75
N TYR A 113 -14.46 -0.19 2.86
CA TYR A 113 -15.92 -0.19 3.00
C TYR A 113 -16.43 -1.59 2.69
N ASN A 114 -17.67 -1.87 3.13
CA ASN A 114 -18.33 -3.13 2.83
C ASN A 114 -18.75 -3.18 1.36
N ILE A 115 -18.04 -3.97 0.53
CA ILE A 115 -18.43 -4.20 -0.86
C ILE A 115 -19.39 -5.39 -0.87
N PHE A 116 -20.70 -5.10 -0.83
CA PHE A 116 -21.73 -6.12 -0.64
C PHE A 116 -22.05 -6.94 -1.90
N TRP A 117 -21.75 -6.45 -3.11
CA TRP A 117 -22.03 -7.16 -4.36
C TRP A 117 -20.94 -8.17 -4.76
N VAL A 118 -19.83 -8.22 -4.02
CA VAL A 118 -18.74 -9.18 -4.26
C VAL A 118 -18.89 -10.36 -3.31
N ARG A 119 -18.67 -11.58 -3.82
CA ARG A 119 -18.62 -12.77 -2.97
C ARG A 119 -17.41 -12.69 -2.04
N LYS A 120 -17.67 -12.66 -0.73
CA LYS A 120 -16.61 -12.63 0.28
C LYS A 120 -16.01 -14.01 0.46
N PRO A 121 -14.68 -14.13 0.64
CA PRO A 121 -14.06 -15.43 0.91
C PRO A 121 -14.61 -16.09 2.17
N LEU A 122 -14.96 -15.30 3.19
CA LEU A 122 -15.57 -15.80 4.42
C LEU A 122 -16.88 -16.57 4.16
N ASP A 123 -17.70 -16.12 3.20
CA ASP A 123 -18.95 -16.81 2.82
C ASP A 123 -18.67 -18.09 2.01
N LYS A 124 -17.67 -18.05 1.12
CA LYS A 124 -17.22 -19.23 0.35
C LYS A 124 -16.69 -20.32 1.29
N MET A 125 -15.84 -19.92 2.24
CA MET A 125 -15.23 -20.81 3.23
C MET A 125 -16.26 -21.39 4.20
N GLU A 126 -17.23 -20.59 4.64
CA GLU A 126 -18.34 -21.08 5.47
C GLU A 126 -19.16 -22.15 4.73
N LYS A 127 -19.46 -21.93 3.44
CA LYS A 127 -20.13 -22.92 2.61
C LYS A 127 -19.33 -24.23 2.50
N GLU A 128 -18.04 -24.13 2.17
CA GLU A 128 -17.15 -25.30 2.07
C GLU A 128 -17.01 -26.04 3.39
N TYR A 129 -16.97 -25.32 4.52
CA TYR A 129 -16.96 -25.89 5.85
C TYR A 129 -18.23 -26.72 6.10
N TYR A 130 -19.42 -26.20 5.78
CA TYR A 130 -20.65 -26.96 5.93
C TYR A 130 -20.72 -28.16 4.99
N ASP A 131 -20.18 -28.06 3.77
CA ASP A 131 -20.09 -29.19 2.85
C ASP A 131 -19.16 -30.29 3.38
N LEU A 132 -18.07 -29.94 4.08
CA LEU A 132 -17.22 -30.91 4.78
C LEU A 132 -17.90 -31.50 6.03
N LYS A 133 -18.69 -30.69 6.74
CA LYS A 133 -19.49 -31.16 7.89
C LYS A 133 -20.55 -32.16 7.48
N ARG A 134 -21.25 -31.93 6.36
CA ARG A 134 -22.21 -32.88 5.79
C ARG A 134 -21.56 -34.23 5.42
N LYS A 135 -20.26 -34.22 5.09
CA LYS A 135 -19.45 -35.43 4.82
C LYS A 135 -18.90 -36.10 6.08
N GLY A 136 -19.26 -35.63 7.28
CA GLY A 136 -18.82 -36.22 8.56
C GLY A 136 -17.41 -35.84 9.01
N VAL A 137 -16.79 -34.81 8.40
CA VAL A 137 -15.43 -34.40 8.79
C VAL A 137 -15.41 -33.69 10.15
N ALA A 138 -14.44 -34.04 10.99
CA ALA A 138 -14.23 -33.39 12.29
C ALA A 138 -14.00 -31.88 12.14
N HIS A 139 -14.43 -31.08 13.14
CA HIS A 139 -14.46 -29.61 13.05
C HIS A 139 -13.08 -29.00 12.78
N SER A 140 -12.07 -29.42 13.55
CA SER A 140 -10.69 -28.95 13.42
C SER A 140 -10.08 -29.29 12.05
N VAL A 141 -10.37 -30.48 11.52
CA VAL A 141 -9.89 -30.94 10.21
C VAL A 141 -10.57 -30.16 9.09
N ALA A 142 -11.88 -29.92 9.20
CA ALA A 142 -12.63 -29.14 8.22
C ALA A 142 -12.09 -27.71 8.11
N ILE A 143 -11.86 -27.02 9.23
CA ILE A 143 -11.32 -25.66 9.23
C ILE A 143 -9.92 -25.62 8.61
N LYS A 144 -9.04 -26.55 8.98
CA LYS A 144 -7.69 -26.62 8.40
C LYS A 144 -7.75 -26.81 6.88
N LYS A 145 -8.62 -27.70 6.40
CA LYS A 145 -8.78 -27.97 4.97
C LYS A 145 -9.31 -26.76 4.20
N VAL A 146 -10.28 -26.03 4.74
CA VAL A 146 -10.84 -24.81 4.12
C VAL A 146 -9.83 -23.66 4.12
N LEU A 147 -9.01 -23.55 5.17
CA LEU A 147 -7.92 -22.56 5.18
C LEU A 147 -6.81 -22.93 4.19
N GLN A 148 -6.49 -24.22 4.08
CA GLN A 148 -5.49 -24.70 3.13
C GLN A 148 -5.90 -24.39 1.69
N THR A 149 -7.14 -24.68 1.29
CA THR A 149 -7.63 -24.33 -0.05
C THR A 149 -7.54 -22.82 -0.32
N PHE A 150 -7.86 -21.98 0.66
CA PHE A 150 -7.70 -20.53 0.54
C PHE A 150 -6.24 -20.11 0.33
N TYR A 151 -5.30 -20.68 1.08
CA TYR A 151 -3.87 -20.36 0.93
C TYR A 151 -3.28 -20.90 -0.36
N ASP A 152 -3.74 -22.06 -0.83
CA ASP A 152 -3.34 -22.63 -2.11
C ASP A 152 -3.79 -21.70 -3.26
N ASP A 153 -5.06 -21.26 -3.26
CA ASP A 153 -5.59 -20.26 -4.20
C ASP A 153 -4.78 -18.95 -4.15
N LEU A 154 -4.44 -18.48 -2.95
CA LEU A 154 -3.64 -17.27 -2.77
C LEU A 154 -2.20 -17.43 -3.28
N SER A 155 -1.61 -18.62 -3.12
CA SER A 155 -0.26 -18.93 -3.60
C SER A 155 -0.19 -18.87 -5.13
N ILE A 156 -1.22 -19.39 -5.81
CA ILE A 156 -1.35 -19.33 -7.27
C ILE A 156 -1.45 -17.86 -7.71
N LYS A 157 -2.31 -17.06 -7.07
CA LYS A 157 -2.43 -15.63 -7.39
C LYS A 157 -1.10 -14.88 -7.23
N LYS A 158 -0.37 -15.14 -6.13
CA LYS A 158 0.95 -14.54 -5.89
C LYS A 158 1.99 -14.99 -6.91
N ARG A 159 1.98 -16.26 -7.31
CA ARG A 159 2.90 -16.80 -8.31
C ARG A 159 2.64 -16.21 -9.69
N VAL A 160 1.38 -16.06 -10.09
CA VAL A 160 1.03 -15.37 -11.34
C VAL A 160 1.50 -13.92 -11.29
N ALA A 161 1.27 -13.23 -10.17
CA ALA A 161 1.76 -11.87 -9.98
C ALA A 161 3.29 -11.78 -10.02
N SER A 162 4.03 -12.77 -9.50
CA SER A 162 5.49 -12.77 -9.58
C SER A 162 6.01 -13.00 -11.00
N ILE A 163 5.36 -13.90 -11.77
CA ILE A 163 5.70 -14.15 -13.18
C ILE A 163 5.47 -12.88 -14.00
N GLN A 164 4.29 -12.25 -13.85
CA GLN A 164 3.98 -10.99 -14.52
C GLN A 164 4.90 -9.85 -14.06
N ALA A 165 5.31 -9.83 -12.79
CA ALA A 165 6.25 -8.85 -12.29
C ALA A 165 7.67 -9.06 -12.84
N GLU A 166 8.09 -10.30 -13.10
CA GLU A 166 9.37 -10.59 -13.75
C GLU A 166 9.36 -10.11 -15.20
N GLU A 167 8.31 -10.45 -15.96
CA GLU A 167 8.12 -9.95 -17.33
C GLU A 167 8.07 -8.42 -17.39
N ALA A 168 7.33 -7.79 -16.46
CA ALA A 168 7.22 -6.35 -16.35
C ALA A 168 8.57 -5.66 -16.05
N LYS A 169 9.44 -6.27 -15.23
CA LYS A 169 10.80 -5.78 -14.98
C LYS A 169 11.66 -5.87 -16.24
N LEU A 170 11.60 -7.01 -16.94
CA LEU A 170 12.34 -7.22 -18.18
C LEU A 170 11.88 -6.28 -19.32
N SER A 171 10.62 -5.82 -19.28
CA SER A 171 10.13 -4.78 -20.19
C SER A 171 10.81 -3.41 -19.99
N GLY A 172 11.56 -3.20 -18.90
CA GLY A 172 12.34 -1.98 -18.65
C GLY A 172 11.53 -0.74 -18.24
N ARG A 173 10.20 -0.85 -18.12
CA ARG A 173 9.29 0.27 -17.77
C ARG A 173 8.80 0.23 -16.33
N PHE A 174 8.72 -0.96 -15.74
CA PHE A 174 8.23 -1.14 -14.38
C PHE A 174 9.39 -1.19 -13.40
N ILE A 175 9.18 -0.53 -12.26
CA ILE A 175 10.23 -0.23 -11.30
C ILE A 175 9.97 -1.02 -10.02
N THR A 176 11.01 -1.66 -9.49
CA THR A 176 11.02 -2.35 -8.21
C THR A 176 11.59 -1.49 -7.10
N MET A 177 11.56 -1.97 -5.85
CA MET A 177 12.15 -1.24 -4.73
C MET A 177 13.64 -0.89 -4.94
N ARG A 178 14.42 -1.73 -5.64
CA ARG A 178 15.84 -1.43 -5.91
C ARG A 178 15.98 -0.16 -6.72
N GLU A 179 15.28 -0.05 -7.84
CA GLU A 179 15.31 1.15 -8.70
C GLU A 179 14.58 2.33 -8.03
N ALA A 180 13.51 2.08 -7.27
CA ALA A 180 12.80 3.13 -6.53
C ALA A 180 13.69 3.83 -5.51
N THR A 181 14.65 3.13 -4.88
CA THR A 181 15.62 3.79 -3.99
C THR A 181 16.51 4.78 -4.74
N VAL A 182 16.81 4.55 -6.02
CA VAL A 182 17.54 5.51 -6.86
C VAL A 182 16.70 6.77 -7.07
N VAL A 183 15.42 6.61 -7.42
CA VAL A 183 14.48 7.75 -7.56
C VAL A 183 14.36 8.54 -6.26
N LEU A 184 14.19 7.86 -5.13
CA LEU A 184 14.12 8.50 -3.82
C LEU A 184 15.42 9.20 -3.43
N ASN A 185 16.58 8.63 -3.76
CA ASN A 185 17.88 9.25 -3.52
C ASN A 185 18.05 10.51 -4.37
N VAL A 186 17.64 10.50 -5.64
CA VAL A 186 17.66 11.70 -6.50
C VAL A 186 16.76 12.79 -5.91
N LEU A 187 15.53 12.45 -5.49
CA LEU A 187 14.64 13.41 -4.82
C LEU A 187 15.20 13.94 -3.50
N ALA A 188 15.85 13.06 -2.72
CA ALA A 188 16.51 13.45 -1.48
C ALA A 188 17.70 14.38 -1.73
N GLN A 189 18.49 14.14 -2.78
CA GLN A 189 19.60 15.00 -3.18
C GLN A 189 19.09 16.37 -3.64
N LEU A 190 18.07 16.41 -4.51
CA LEU A 190 17.40 17.64 -4.94
C LEU A 190 16.87 18.46 -3.76
N HIS A 191 16.23 17.80 -2.79
CA HIS A 191 15.68 18.46 -1.60
C HIS A 191 16.77 18.96 -0.65
N ARG A 192 17.85 18.20 -0.44
CA ARG A 192 18.95 18.57 0.46
C ARG A 192 19.80 19.70 -0.09
N GLU A 193 20.14 19.66 -1.37
CA GLU A 193 21.06 20.59 -2.01
C GLU A 193 20.36 21.81 -2.60
N GLN A 194 19.01 21.80 -2.69
CA GLN A 194 18.19 22.86 -3.30
C GLN A 194 18.73 23.30 -4.66
N LEU A 195 19.09 22.30 -5.48
CA LEU A 195 19.74 22.51 -6.77
C LEU A 195 18.91 23.39 -7.70
N THR A 196 19.60 24.30 -8.39
CA THR A 196 18.99 25.12 -9.44
C THR A 196 18.63 24.26 -10.65
N PRO A 197 17.60 24.64 -11.44
CA PRO A 197 17.20 23.86 -12.61
C PRO A 197 18.35 23.56 -13.59
N HIS A 198 19.31 24.48 -13.75
CA HIS A 198 20.47 24.24 -14.60
C HIS A 198 21.37 23.12 -14.06
N GLN A 199 21.65 23.11 -12.75
CA GLN A 199 22.42 22.02 -12.12
C GLN A 199 21.68 20.68 -12.20
N VAL A 200 20.35 20.68 -12.14
CA VAL A 200 19.54 19.46 -12.37
C VAL A 200 19.73 18.94 -13.80
N THR A 201 19.78 19.81 -14.81
CA THR A 201 20.03 19.37 -16.20
C THR A 201 21.43 18.80 -16.40
N LEU A 202 22.44 19.34 -15.71
CA LEU A 202 23.80 18.78 -15.74
C LEU A 202 23.84 17.41 -15.08
N LEU A 203 23.26 17.29 -13.87
CA LEU A 203 23.12 16.01 -13.18
C LEU A 203 22.38 14.98 -14.03
N ALA A 204 21.30 15.37 -14.72
CA ALA A 204 20.56 14.47 -15.60
C ALA A 204 21.40 13.95 -16.76
N LYS A 205 22.21 14.82 -17.39
CA LYS A 205 23.12 14.42 -18.48
C LYS A 205 24.22 13.48 -17.98
N GLU A 206 24.87 13.82 -16.87
CA GLU A 206 25.90 12.98 -16.27
C GLU A 206 25.37 11.60 -15.87
N GLN A 207 24.16 11.52 -15.31
CA GLN A 207 23.53 10.24 -14.99
C GLN A 207 23.11 9.47 -16.25
N GLN A 208 22.69 10.15 -17.31
CA GLN A 208 22.41 9.50 -18.59
C GLN A 208 23.69 8.89 -19.20
N GLU A 209 24.78 9.65 -19.22
CA GLU A 209 26.08 9.16 -19.70
C GLU A 209 26.57 7.97 -18.85
N ALA A 210 26.43 8.05 -17.52
CA ALA A 210 26.80 6.97 -16.61
C ALA A 210 25.96 5.69 -16.82
N THR A 211 24.66 5.83 -17.16
CA THR A 211 23.76 4.69 -17.38
C THR A 211 23.93 4.06 -18.76
N GLU A 212 24.23 4.84 -19.81
CA GLU A 212 24.45 4.33 -21.16
C GLU A 212 25.86 3.75 -21.33
N SER A 213 26.88 4.53 -20.99
CA SER A 213 28.29 4.24 -21.30
C SER A 213 29.06 3.59 -20.15
N GLY A 214 28.48 3.53 -18.95
CA GLY A 214 29.14 3.05 -17.74
C GLY A 214 29.77 1.67 -17.92
N SER A 215 31.07 1.57 -17.67
CA SER A 215 31.79 0.29 -17.70
C SER A 215 31.53 -0.51 -16.42
N GLY A 216 31.51 -1.84 -16.51
CA GLY A 216 31.41 -2.75 -15.36
C GLY A 216 32.62 -2.75 -14.42
N LEU A 217 33.68 -2.03 -14.80
CA LEU A 217 34.93 -1.92 -14.05
C LEU A 217 35.27 -0.44 -13.89
N SER A 218 35.55 -0.02 -12.66
CA SER A 218 36.06 1.31 -12.30
C SER A 218 37.46 1.16 -11.72
N ALA A 219 38.44 1.87 -12.26
CA ALA A 219 39.80 1.87 -11.73
C ALA A 219 40.02 3.13 -10.90
N ASN A 220 40.38 2.96 -9.63
CA ASN A 220 40.84 4.07 -8.81
C ASN A 220 42.35 4.13 -8.92
N VAL A 221 42.86 5.28 -9.38
CA VAL A 221 44.30 5.52 -9.53
C VAL A 221 44.74 6.35 -8.35
N SER A 222 45.47 5.75 -7.41
CA SER A 222 46.14 6.49 -6.35
C SER A 222 47.59 6.73 -6.73
N ARG A 223 48.03 7.98 -6.66
CA ARG A 223 49.43 8.35 -6.87
C ARG A 223 50.22 7.95 -5.64
N ALA A 224 51.10 6.96 -5.76
CA ALA A 224 52.03 6.63 -4.68
C ALA A 224 53.14 7.69 -4.68
N SER A 225 53.10 8.60 -3.71
CA SER A 225 54.27 9.39 -3.36
C SER A 225 55.33 8.43 -2.80
N THR A 226 56.42 8.26 -3.54
CA THR A 226 57.59 7.54 -3.03
C THR A 226 58.17 8.33 -1.85
N PRO A 227 58.42 7.71 -0.68
CA PRO A 227 59.12 8.39 0.40
C PRO A 227 60.57 8.55 -0.03
N SER A 228 61.01 9.78 -0.34
CA SER A 228 62.43 10.07 -0.42
C SER A 228 63.01 10.00 0.99
N SER A 229 63.92 9.05 1.21
CA SER A 229 64.67 8.94 2.46
C SER A 229 65.44 10.22 2.78
N ALA A 230 65.04 10.85 3.89
CA ALA A 230 65.78 11.70 4.83
C ALA A 230 66.39 13.02 4.33
N ALA A 231 65.78 14.15 4.70
CA ALA A 231 66.26 14.99 5.82
C ALA A 231 65.30 16.17 6.09
N GLU A 232 65.00 16.35 7.37
CA GLU A 232 64.32 17.41 8.15
C GLU A 232 63.99 18.76 7.48
N GLY A 233 62.77 19.27 7.74
CA GLY A 233 62.44 20.69 7.58
C GLY A 233 60.94 21.01 7.44
N GLU A 234 60.31 21.38 8.56
CA GLU A 234 59.01 22.04 8.78
C GLU A 234 58.10 22.51 7.61
N LYS A 235 56.80 22.20 7.81
CA LYS A 235 55.56 22.99 7.59
C LYS A 235 54.93 23.09 6.19
N GLY A 236 53.69 22.58 6.15
CA GLY A 236 52.56 23.22 5.46
C GLY A 236 52.18 22.63 4.10
N GLY A 237 51.17 21.76 4.07
CA GLY A 237 50.54 21.33 2.82
C GLY A 237 49.32 20.44 3.07
N VAL A 238 48.14 20.98 2.74
CA VAL A 238 46.82 20.34 2.81
C VAL A 238 46.78 19.05 1.96
N PRO A 239 46.21 17.92 2.43
CA PRO A 239 45.99 16.77 1.55
C PRO A 239 44.82 17.08 0.61
N LEU A 240 45.12 17.28 -0.67
CA LEU A 240 44.12 17.24 -1.74
C LEU A 240 43.74 15.78 -1.98
N ASN A 241 42.66 15.33 -1.33
CA ASN A 241 41.91 14.15 -1.76
C ASN A 241 41.24 14.47 -3.10
N MET A 242 41.85 14.05 -4.21
CA MET A 242 41.15 13.88 -5.48
C MET A 242 40.85 12.39 -5.66
N ASP A 243 39.75 11.94 -5.06
CA ASP A 243 39.10 10.67 -5.43
C ASP A 243 38.26 10.91 -6.69
N GLU A 244 38.91 11.07 -7.84
CA GLU A 244 38.24 11.12 -9.14
C GLU A 244 38.31 9.74 -9.81
N ALA A 245 37.13 9.11 -9.95
CA ALA A 245 37.00 7.82 -10.61
C ALA A 245 36.99 8.02 -12.14
N PHE A 246 38.07 7.62 -12.81
CA PHE A 246 38.18 7.71 -14.27
C PHE A 246 37.65 6.44 -14.95
N SER A 247 36.95 6.61 -16.08
CA SER A 247 36.58 5.50 -16.95
C SER A 247 37.83 4.89 -17.62
N ALA A 248 37.82 3.58 -17.87
CA ALA A 248 38.93 2.87 -18.52
C ALA A 248 39.31 3.47 -19.89
N ASP A 249 38.32 4.00 -20.61
CA ASP A 249 38.53 4.64 -21.92
C ASP A 249 39.27 6.00 -21.77
N SER A 250 38.99 6.77 -20.70
CA SER A 250 39.70 8.03 -20.40
C SER A 250 41.15 7.79 -19.95
N LEU A 251 41.42 6.70 -19.22
CA LEU A 251 42.77 6.30 -18.83
C LEU A 251 43.62 5.89 -20.04
N SER A 252 43.01 5.24 -21.04
CA SER A 252 43.70 4.88 -22.28
C SER A 252 44.18 6.12 -23.05
N ASN A 253 43.38 7.20 -23.06
CA ASN A 253 43.74 8.49 -23.66
C ASN A 253 44.81 9.25 -22.84
N MET A 254 44.78 9.19 -21.51
CA MET A 254 45.84 9.80 -20.69
C MET A 254 47.19 9.08 -20.85
N LEU A 255 47.19 7.74 -20.88
CA LEU A 255 48.41 6.94 -21.04
C LEU A 255 48.97 6.99 -22.47
N SER A 256 48.15 7.28 -23.48
CA SER A 256 48.61 7.44 -24.85
C SER A 256 49.14 8.84 -25.16
N GLY A 257 48.75 9.87 -24.40
CA GLY A 257 49.31 11.22 -24.50
C GLY A 257 50.74 11.38 -23.95
N ASP A 258 51.19 10.47 -23.08
CA ASP A 258 52.50 10.53 -22.40
C ASP A 258 53.63 9.81 -23.20
N ARG A 259 53.34 9.39 -24.44
CA ARG A 259 54.26 8.62 -25.29
C ARG A 259 54.91 9.39 -26.44
N THR A 260 54.63 10.68 -26.57
CA THR A 260 55.16 11.50 -27.66
C THR A 260 55.78 12.78 -27.14
N GLU A 261 56.95 12.71 -26.50
CA GLU A 261 58.05 13.68 -26.66
C GLU A 261 59.38 13.01 -26.30
N GLU A 262 60.35 13.10 -27.21
CA GLU A 262 61.73 12.65 -27.04
C GLU A 262 62.43 13.47 -25.94
N SER A 263 62.83 12.84 -24.82
CA SER A 263 63.86 13.42 -23.95
C SER A 263 64.52 12.35 -23.06
N GLU A 264 65.82 12.14 -23.24
CA GLU A 264 66.67 11.15 -22.57
C GLU A 264 66.98 11.45 -21.09
N ASN A 265 66.06 12.05 -20.31
CA ASN A 265 66.26 12.27 -18.88
C ASN A 265 64.94 12.28 -18.09
N ALA A 266 64.34 11.11 -17.87
CA ALA A 266 63.12 11.00 -17.05
C ALA A 266 63.01 9.67 -16.27
N ASN A 267 64.07 9.26 -15.56
CA ASN A 267 64.00 8.13 -14.61
C ASN A 267 63.47 8.55 -13.22
N LYS A 268 62.37 9.31 -13.19
CA LYS A 268 61.45 9.40 -12.04
C LYS A 268 60.02 9.39 -12.55
N GLY A 269 59.66 8.29 -13.22
CA GLY A 269 58.27 8.02 -13.57
C GLY A 269 57.41 8.06 -12.31
N THR A 270 56.32 8.81 -12.38
CA THR A 270 55.32 8.85 -11.30
C THR A 270 54.77 7.44 -11.12
N GLN A 271 54.96 6.85 -9.94
CA GLN A 271 54.51 5.49 -9.67
C GLN A 271 53.02 5.53 -9.27
N TYR A 272 52.16 5.09 -10.19
CA TYR A 272 50.72 4.99 -9.95
C TYR A 272 50.38 3.60 -9.41
N GLN A 273 49.63 3.53 -8.31
CA GLN A 273 48.95 2.31 -7.89
C GLN A 273 47.53 2.33 -8.47
N VAL A 274 47.21 1.35 -9.30
CA VAL A 274 45.90 1.23 -9.95
C VAL A 274 45.15 0.08 -9.30
N GLU A 275 44.06 0.38 -8.58
CA GLU A 275 43.17 -0.62 -8.04
C GLU A 275 41.91 -0.71 -8.91
N VAL A 276 41.79 -1.78 -9.69
CA VAL A 276 40.61 -2.02 -10.54
C VAL A 276 39.54 -2.72 -9.72
N LYS A 277 38.40 -2.06 -9.52
CA LYS A 277 37.23 -2.62 -8.82
C LYS A 277 36.07 -2.80 -9.79
N PRO A 278 35.20 -3.81 -9.60
CA PRO A 278 33.93 -3.86 -10.29
C PRO A 278 33.10 -2.61 -9.91
N SER A 279 32.51 -1.96 -10.91
CA SER A 279 31.66 -0.79 -10.67
C SER A 279 30.34 -1.23 -10.02
N GLY A 280 29.89 -0.47 -9.02
CA GLY A 280 28.71 -0.82 -8.22
C GLY A 280 27.36 -0.43 -8.84
N ARG A 281 27.33 0.06 -10.09
CA ARG A 281 26.13 0.59 -10.75
C ARG A 281 25.85 -0.16 -12.06
N ASP A 282 24.57 -0.40 -12.33
CA ASP A 282 24.10 -1.08 -13.53
C ASP A 282 24.14 -0.12 -14.75
N SER A 283 24.49 -0.62 -15.94
CA SER A 283 24.51 0.17 -17.18
C SER A 283 24.03 -0.61 -18.41
N VAL A 284 23.66 0.09 -19.48
CA VAL A 284 23.25 -0.52 -20.76
C VAL A 284 24.41 -1.27 -21.40
N ARG A 285 25.63 -0.74 -21.33
CA ARG A 285 26.83 -1.44 -21.83
C ARG A 285 27.10 -2.75 -21.08
N GLN A 286 26.88 -2.80 -19.77
CA GLN A 286 26.96 -4.05 -19.00
C GLN A 286 25.87 -5.04 -19.41
N LEU A 287 24.65 -4.56 -19.70
CA LEU A 287 23.55 -5.40 -20.19
C LEU A 287 23.89 -6.03 -21.56
N GLN A 288 24.49 -5.26 -22.48
CA GLN A 288 25.00 -5.76 -23.77
C GLN A 288 26.12 -6.80 -23.57
N GLY A 289 27.04 -6.55 -22.64
CA GLY A 289 28.08 -7.51 -22.27
C GLY A 289 27.49 -8.82 -21.75
N LYS A 290 26.45 -8.75 -20.92
CA LYS A 290 25.73 -9.93 -20.41
C LYS A 290 24.96 -10.68 -21.50
N ALA A 291 24.40 -9.99 -22.49
CA ALA A 291 23.68 -10.60 -23.60
C ALA A 291 24.60 -11.41 -24.56
N THR A 292 25.90 -11.13 -24.53
CA THR A 292 26.92 -11.83 -25.33
C THR A 292 27.71 -12.84 -24.50
N ASP A 293 27.22 -13.24 -23.32
CA ASP A 293 27.92 -14.10 -22.35
C ASP A 293 29.35 -13.59 -22.03
N HIS A 294 29.54 -12.28 -22.02
CA HIS A 294 30.83 -11.60 -21.87
C HIS A 294 31.89 -11.92 -22.94
N THR A 295 31.52 -12.57 -24.05
CA THR A 295 32.41 -12.89 -25.17
C THR A 295 32.64 -11.70 -26.11
N GLY A 296 31.76 -10.70 -26.08
CA GLY A 296 31.80 -9.56 -27.00
C GLY A 296 31.36 -9.88 -28.43
N THR A 297 30.88 -11.11 -28.69
CA THR A 297 30.40 -11.54 -30.01
C THR A 297 28.93 -11.95 -29.97
N SER A 298 28.17 -11.64 -31.02
CA SER A 298 26.73 -11.96 -31.11
C SER A 298 26.44 -13.39 -31.56
N GLY A 299 27.42 -14.09 -32.12
CA GLY A 299 27.29 -15.43 -32.70
C GLY A 299 27.61 -16.58 -31.75
N TRP A 300 27.29 -16.47 -30.46
CA TRP A 300 27.60 -17.51 -29.47
C TRP A 300 26.60 -18.69 -29.48
N TYR A 301 25.38 -18.47 -29.95
CA TYR A 301 24.33 -19.50 -29.99
C TYR A 301 24.50 -20.42 -31.21
N THR A 302 24.86 -21.69 -30.96
CA THR A 302 25.07 -22.72 -32.00
C THR A 302 23.83 -23.57 -32.30
N GLY A 303 22.68 -23.27 -31.69
CA GLY A 303 21.44 -24.00 -31.95
C GLY A 303 20.83 -23.64 -33.31
N ALA A 304 19.93 -24.49 -33.80
CA ALA A 304 19.26 -24.24 -35.08
C ALA A 304 18.51 -22.89 -35.07
N SER A 305 18.85 -22.01 -36.01
CA SER A 305 18.28 -20.68 -36.19
C SER A 305 18.09 -20.39 -37.69
N PRO A 306 17.17 -19.50 -38.08
CA PRO A 306 17.00 -19.12 -39.48
C PRO A 306 18.27 -18.43 -40.01
N MET A 307 18.75 -18.87 -41.16
CA MET A 307 19.82 -18.18 -41.90
C MET A 307 19.18 -17.17 -42.85
N TYR A 308 19.57 -15.91 -42.75
CA TYR A 308 19.18 -14.87 -43.71
C TYR A 308 20.30 -14.73 -44.74
N ASN A 309 20.04 -15.12 -45.99
CA ASN A 309 20.95 -14.87 -47.10
C ASN A 309 20.60 -13.50 -47.69
N ASP A 310 21.51 -12.52 -47.56
CA ASP A 310 21.36 -11.15 -48.09
C ASP A 310 21.45 -11.04 -49.63
N ASN A 311 21.23 -12.14 -50.36
CA ASN A 311 21.16 -12.13 -51.82
C ASN A 311 19.69 -12.16 -52.28
N ALA A 312 19.08 -10.97 -52.35
CA ALA A 312 17.89 -10.68 -53.14
C ALA A 312 18.08 -9.34 -53.85
#